data_AF-A0A961JFI2-F1
#
_entry.id   AF-A0A961JFI2-F1
#
_cell.length_a   1.000
_cell.length_b   1.000
_cell.length_c   1.000
_cell.angle_alpha   90.00
_cell.angle_beta   90.00
_cell.angle_gamma   90.00
#
_symmetry.space_group_name_H-M   'P 1'
#
loop_
_entity.id
_entity.type
_entity.pdbx_description
1 polymer ?
#
loop_
_entity_poly.entity_id
_entity_poly.type
_entity_poly.pdbx_seq_one_letter_code
_entity_poly.pdbx_strand_id
1 'polypeptide(L)'
;MTLHRPTIAATPDETDAKAALDLLRQWVAGASKDDLAQMDPALARLLPGVAGVPYPDLSRKYPEGFVADDAYKATLPDLQNGPASLIRGAKRQIQHVGISNFRLPIRFHTRDNGDLTLETSVTGTVSLEAGKKGINMSRIMRS
;
A
#
# COMPACT_ATOMS: atom_id res chain seq x y z
N MET A 1 3.45 -24.36 37.59
CA MET A 1 3.56 -23.76 36.24
C MET A 1 4.51 -24.61 35.41
N THR A 2 3.97 -25.38 34.48
CA THR A 2 4.75 -26.19 33.54
C THR A 2 5.27 -25.27 32.43
N LEU A 3 6.60 -25.08 32.39
CA LEU A 3 7.27 -24.35 31.32
C LEU A 3 7.25 -25.21 30.06
N HIS A 4 6.43 -24.82 29.07
CA HIS A 4 6.47 -25.40 27.74
C HIS A 4 7.75 -24.93 27.06
N ARG A 5 8.74 -25.81 26.99
CA ARG A 5 10.01 -25.54 26.31
C ARG A 5 9.73 -25.53 24.80
N PRO A 6 10.04 -24.45 24.05
CA PRO A 6 9.87 -24.46 22.61
C PRO A 6 10.81 -25.53 22.04
N THR A 7 10.25 -26.48 21.29
CA THR A 7 11.00 -27.49 20.55
C THR A 7 12.05 -26.77 19.70
N ILE A 8 13.32 -27.11 19.88
CA ILE A 8 14.41 -26.66 19.01
C ILE A 8 14.03 -27.13 17.61
N ALA A 9 13.74 -26.19 16.71
CA ALA A 9 13.27 -26.49 15.37
C ALA A 9 14.30 -27.37 14.66
N ALA A 10 14.03 -28.67 14.58
CA ALA A 10 14.72 -29.57 13.70
C ALA A 10 14.55 -29.04 12.27
N THR A 11 15.59 -29.10 11.47
CA THR A 11 15.49 -28.79 10.05
C THR A 11 14.38 -29.67 9.47
N PRO A 12 13.30 -29.09 8.89
CA PRO A 12 12.16 -29.87 8.43
C PRO A 12 12.61 -30.95 7.45
N ASP A 13 12.08 -32.15 7.59
CA ASP A 13 12.35 -33.24 6.67
C ASP A 13 11.33 -33.31 5.53
N GLU A 14 11.51 -34.25 4.60
CA GLU A 14 10.60 -34.41 3.46
C GLU A 14 9.16 -34.78 3.89
N THR A 15 9.01 -35.47 5.02
CA THR A 15 7.71 -35.86 5.57
C THR A 15 6.97 -34.64 6.09
N ASP A 16 7.67 -33.77 6.82
CA ASP A 16 7.14 -32.50 7.30
C ASP A 16 6.70 -31.61 6.14
N ALA A 17 7.51 -31.53 5.08
CA ALA A 17 7.19 -30.75 3.88
C ALA A 17 5.92 -31.28 3.18
N LYS A 18 5.76 -32.61 3.06
CA LYS A 18 4.55 -33.22 2.48
C LYS A 18 3.31 -32.94 3.33
N ALA A 19 3.41 -33.11 4.65
CA ALA A 19 2.31 -32.83 5.57
C ALA A 19 1.87 -31.36 5.51
N ALA A 20 2.82 -30.43 5.44
CA ALA A 20 2.53 -29.00 5.28
C ALA A 20 1.84 -28.71 3.93
N LEU A 21 2.28 -29.35 2.84
CA LEU A 21 1.65 -29.18 1.53
C LEU A 21 0.21 -29.70 1.51
N ASP A 22 -0.07 -30.84 2.14
CA ASP A 22 -1.42 -31.39 2.20
C ASP A 22 -2.35 -30.57 3.08
N LEU A 23 -1.84 -30.01 4.18
CA LEU A 23 -2.58 -29.04 5.00
C LEU A 23 -2.95 -27.80 4.19
N LEU A 24 -2.01 -27.25 3.42
CA LEU A 24 -2.24 -26.09 2.56
C LEU A 24 -3.29 -26.39 1.47
N ARG A 25 -3.24 -27.58 0.86
CA ARG A 25 -4.25 -28.02 -0.12
C ARG A 25 -5.66 -28.10 0.48
N GLN A 26 -5.78 -28.65 1.69
CA GLN A 26 -7.06 -28.75 2.39
C GLN A 26 -7.62 -27.35 2.73
N TRP A 27 -6.75 -26.44 3.19
CA TRP A 27 -7.14 -25.07 3.48
C TRP A 27 -7.66 -24.34 2.23
N VAL A 28 -6.93 -24.44 1.11
CA VAL A 28 -7.34 -23.85 -0.18
C VAL A 28 -8.71 -24.34 -0.63
N ALA A 29 -9.02 -25.63 -0.43
CA ALA A 29 -10.31 -26.19 -0.85
C ALA A 29 -11.52 -25.55 -0.15
N GLY A 30 -11.33 -24.99 1.04
CA GLY A 30 -12.36 -24.27 1.80
C GLY A 30 -12.21 -22.74 1.82
N ALA A 31 -11.15 -22.20 1.21
CA ALA A 31 -10.82 -20.77 1.26
C ALA A 31 -11.73 -19.94 0.35
N SER A 32 -12.08 -18.72 0.78
CA SER A 32 -12.83 -17.78 -0.05
C SER A 32 -11.94 -17.16 -1.13
N LYS A 33 -12.56 -16.53 -2.16
CA LYS A 33 -11.81 -15.78 -3.19
C LYS A 33 -10.94 -14.67 -2.59
N ASP A 34 -11.40 -14.04 -1.51
CA ASP A 34 -10.65 -12.97 -0.84
C ASP A 34 -9.46 -13.51 -0.03
N ASP A 35 -9.55 -14.72 0.52
CA ASP A 35 -8.46 -15.39 1.22
C ASP A 35 -7.37 -15.83 0.23
N LEU A 36 -7.78 -16.38 -0.91
CA LEU A 36 -6.86 -16.77 -1.98
C LEU A 36 -6.16 -15.55 -2.61
N ALA A 37 -6.85 -14.42 -2.74
CA ALA A 37 -6.26 -13.18 -3.26
C ALA A 37 -5.23 -12.55 -2.29
N GLN A 38 -5.31 -12.87 -1.00
CA GLN A 38 -4.35 -12.42 0.02
C GLN A 38 -3.21 -13.41 0.28
N MET A 39 -3.25 -14.58 -0.36
CA MET A 39 -2.23 -15.61 -0.21
C MET A 39 -0.89 -15.15 -0.82
N ASP A 40 0.21 -15.57 -0.21
CA ASP A 40 1.56 -15.30 -0.75
C ASP A 40 1.68 -15.86 -2.18
N PRO A 41 2.15 -15.04 -3.16
CA PRO A 41 2.34 -15.50 -4.54
C PRO A 41 3.26 -16.73 -4.67
N ALA A 42 4.21 -16.93 -3.76
CA ALA A 42 5.06 -18.12 -3.73
C ALA A 42 4.25 -19.38 -3.38
N LEU A 43 3.28 -19.29 -2.47
CA LEU A 43 2.38 -20.41 -2.14
C LEU A 43 1.43 -20.74 -3.29
N ALA A 44 0.94 -19.72 -4.01
CA ALA A 44 0.07 -19.91 -5.18
C ALA A 44 0.75 -20.74 -6.28
N ARG A 45 2.08 -20.64 -6.42
CA ARG A 45 2.85 -21.41 -7.39
C ARG A 45 3.03 -22.88 -7.02
N LEU A 46 2.94 -23.22 -5.73
CA LEU A 46 3.17 -24.57 -5.23
C LEU A 46 1.89 -25.45 -5.24
N LEU A 47 0.71 -24.82 -5.28
CA LEU A 47 -0.57 -25.51 -5.11
C LEU A 47 -1.29 -25.75 -6.46
N PRO A 48 -1.52 -27.03 -6.85
CA PRO A 48 -2.26 -27.35 -8.06
C PRO A 48 -3.73 -26.90 -7.93
N GLY A 49 -4.28 -26.26 -8.96
CA GLY A 49 -5.63 -25.67 -8.95
C GLY A 49 -5.70 -24.24 -8.40
N VAL A 50 -4.65 -23.76 -7.71
CA VAL A 50 -4.43 -22.34 -7.38
C VAL A 50 -3.46 -21.68 -8.34
N ALA A 51 -2.65 -22.48 -9.03
CA ALA A 51 -1.87 -22.09 -10.19
C ALA A 51 -2.82 -21.63 -11.32
N GLY A 52 -3.33 -20.40 -11.23
CA GLY A 52 -4.38 -19.98 -12.14
C GLY A 52 -5.13 -18.70 -11.82
N VAL A 53 -4.59 -17.78 -11.02
CA VAL A 53 -4.71 -16.37 -11.44
C VAL A 53 -3.30 -15.94 -11.77
N PRO A 54 -2.78 -16.21 -12.98
CA PRO A 54 -1.62 -15.46 -13.44
C PRO A 54 -1.99 -14.00 -13.20
N TYR A 55 -1.16 -13.27 -12.46
CA TYR A 55 -1.29 -11.83 -12.44
C TYR A 55 -1.35 -11.44 -13.92
N PRO A 56 -2.46 -10.84 -14.39
CA PRO A 56 -2.72 -10.78 -15.82
C PRO A 56 -1.53 -10.13 -16.49
N ASP A 57 -1.10 -10.66 -17.62
CA ASP A 57 -0.08 -10.02 -18.43
C ASP A 57 -0.64 -8.65 -18.84
N LEU A 58 -0.22 -7.62 -18.11
CA LEU A 58 -0.69 -6.27 -18.33
C LEU A 58 -0.13 -5.82 -19.67
N SER A 59 -1.02 -5.39 -20.57
CA SER A 59 -0.61 -4.77 -21.82
C SER A 59 0.32 -3.60 -21.52
N ARG A 60 1.51 -3.61 -22.13
CA ARG A 60 2.43 -2.47 -22.14
C ARG A 60 2.17 -1.52 -23.30
N LYS A 61 1.17 -1.79 -24.12
CA LYS A 61 0.73 -0.92 -25.22
C LYS A 61 -0.24 0.11 -24.66
N TYR A 62 0.22 1.35 -24.57
CA TYR A 62 -0.61 2.49 -24.19
C TYR A 62 -1.26 3.08 -25.45
N PRO A 63 -2.51 3.54 -25.41
CA PRO A 63 -3.13 4.20 -26.55
C PRO A 63 -2.43 5.55 -26.81
N GLU A 64 -1.84 5.73 -28.00
CA GLU A 64 -1.04 6.92 -28.33
C GLU A 64 -1.84 8.23 -28.32
N GLY A 65 -3.16 8.16 -28.54
CA GLY A 65 -4.08 9.31 -28.53
C GLY A 65 -4.92 9.42 -27.27
N PHE A 66 -4.56 8.76 -26.17
CA PHE A 66 -5.36 8.82 -24.95
C PHE A 66 -5.38 10.25 -24.37
N VAL A 67 -6.58 10.80 -24.19
CA VAL A 67 -6.83 12.05 -23.49
C VAL A 67 -7.70 11.74 -22.28
N ALA A 68 -7.23 12.12 -21.09
CA ALA A 68 -8.05 12.08 -19.88
C ALA A 68 -9.09 13.20 -19.91
N ASP A 69 -10.13 13.02 -20.71
CA ASP A 69 -11.27 13.92 -20.79
C ASP A 69 -12.11 13.87 -19.50
N ASP A 70 -13.11 14.75 -19.41
CA ASP A 70 -13.90 14.86 -18.19
C ASP A 70 -14.84 13.66 -17.99
N ALA A 71 -15.26 13.00 -19.08
CA ALA A 71 -16.01 11.76 -19.01
C ALA A 71 -15.17 10.62 -18.40
N TYR A 72 -13.92 10.45 -18.85
CA TYR A 72 -12.97 9.51 -18.30
C TYR A 72 -12.66 9.81 -16.83
N LYS A 73 -12.38 11.07 -16.49
CA LYS A 73 -12.13 11.47 -15.09
C LYS A 73 -13.31 11.15 -14.19
N ALA A 74 -14.55 11.32 -14.67
CA ALA A 74 -15.75 10.98 -13.92
C ALA A 74 -15.89 9.47 -13.64
N THR A 75 -15.25 8.60 -14.42
CA THR A 75 -15.19 7.14 -14.15
C THR A 75 -14.16 6.76 -13.09
N LEU A 76 -13.22 7.64 -12.75
CA LEU A 76 -12.14 7.30 -11.83
C LEU A 76 -12.66 7.20 -10.39
N PRO A 77 -12.28 6.15 -9.64
CA PRO A 77 -12.71 6.01 -8.26
C PRO A 77 -12.05 7.06 -7.37
N ASP A 78 -12.83 7.69 -6.49
CA ASP A 78 -12.27 8.52 -5.42
C ASP A 78 -11.67 7.62 -4.34
N LEU A 79 -10.37 7.33 -4.47
CA LEU A 79 -9.63 6.52 -3.53
C LEU A 79 -9.40 7.20 -2.17
N GLN A 80 -9.58 8.51 -2.05
CA GLN A 80 -9.37 9.23 -0.79
C GLN A 80 -10.64 9.21 0.08
N ASN A 81 -11.80 9.40 -0.54
CA ASN A 81 -13.10 9.42 0.13
C ASN A 81 -13.92 8.14 -0.05
N GLY A 82 -13.35 7.12 -0.69
CA GLY A 82 -13.95 5.80 -0.81
C GLY A 82 -14.29 5.17 0.55
N PRO A 83 -15.16 4.15 0.57
CA PRO A 83 -15.65 3.53 1.81
C PRO A 83 -14.49 2.95 2.63
N ALA A 84 -14.62 3.02 3.96
CA ALA A 84 -13.62 2.53 4.90
C ALA A 84 -13.31 1.01 4.77
N SER A 85 -14.15 0.25 4.06
CA SER A 85 -13.89 -1.15 3.69
C SER A 85 -12.66 -1.32 2.79
N LEU A 86 -12.22 -0.27 2.09
CA LEU A 86 -11.02 -0.27 1.25
C LEU A 86 -9.72 0.02 2.02
N ILE A 87 -9.81 0.28 3.34
CA ILE A 87 -8.66 0.50 4.22
C ILE A 87 -8.24 -0.86 4.78
N ARG A 88 -7.08 -1.35 4.36
CA ARG A 88 -6.49 -2.59 4.87
C ARG A 88 -5.67 -2.27 6.13
N GLY A 89 -5.75 -3.13 7.14
CA GLY A 89 -5.02 -2.98 8.41
C GLY A 89 -5.84 -2.32 9.53
N ALA A 90 -5.17 -2.00 10.64
CA ALA A 90 -5.81 -1.44 11.81
C ALA A 90 -6.22 0.03 11.58
N LYS A 91 -7.46 0.37 11.96
CA LYS A 91 -7.96 1.75 11.93
C LYS A 91 -7.24 2.60 12.98
N ARG A 92 -6.18 3.29 12.55
CA ARG A 92 -5.37 4.18 13.40
C ARG A 92 -5.30 5.57 12.80
N GLN A 93 -5.33 6.58 13.66
CA GLN A 93 -5.06 7.95 13.27
C GLN A 93 -3.58 8.11 12.92
N ILE A 94 -3.29 8.80 11.83
CA ILE A 94 -1.92 9.20 11.46
C ILE A 94 -1.77 10.66 11.84
N GLN A 95 -0.87 10.96 12.78
CA GLN A 95 -0.71 12.33 13.29
C GLN A 95 -0.03 13.26 12.29
N HIS A 96 0.92 12.74 11.53
CA HIS A 96 1.67 13.51 10.53
C HIS A 96 1.76 12.72 9.23
N VAL A 97 1.04 13.18 8.21
CA VAL A 97 1.18 12.72 6.83
C VAL A 97 1.30 13.93 5.91
N GLY A 98 2.23 13.88 4.96
CA GLY A 98 2.52 15.02 4.10
C GLY A 98 3.76 14.85 3.25
N ILE A 99 4.38 15.97 2.92
CA ILE A 99 5.60 16.04 2.12
C ILE A 99 6.66 16.74 2.96
N SER A 100 7.85 16.15 3.05
CA SER A 100 9.01 16.73 3.70
C SER A 100 10.09 17.07 2.67
N ASN A 101 10.95 18.00 3.05
CA ASN A 101 12.18 18.36 2.34
C ASN A 101 11.99 18.75 0.85
N PHE A 102 10.87 19.38 0.51
CA PHE A 102 10.76 20.03 -0.80
C PHE A 102 11.30 21.46 -0.69
N ARG A 103 12.02 21.90 -1.71
CA ARG A 103 12.77 23.16 -1.68
C ARG A 103 12.04 24.23 -2.46
N LEU A 104 11.82 25.38 -1.82
CA LEU A 104 11.19 26.54 -2.43
C LEU A 104 12.07 27.79 -2.26
N PRO A 105 12.12 28.68 -3.26
CA PRO A 105 12.68 30.00 -3.08
C PRO A 105 11.71 30.84 -2.23
N ILE A 106 12.08 31.12 -0.98
CA ILE A 106 11.27 31.91 -0.05
C ILE A 106 11.94 33.27 0.19
N ARG A 107 11.15 34.34 0.19
CA ARG A 107 11.59 35.69 0.57
C ARG A 107 11.48 35.86 2.08
N PHE A 108 12.59 36.18 2.73
CA PHE A 108 12.66 36.49 4.15
C PHE A 108 12.87 37.99 4.33
N HIS A 109 12.03 38.61 5.15
CA HIS A 109 12.19 40.00 5.53
C HIS A 109 13.31 40.13 6.57
N THR A 110 14.34 40.92 6.26
CA THR A 110 15.46 41.18 7.19
C THR A 110 15.26 42.50 7.89
N ARG A 111 15.82 42.64 9.10
CA ARG A 111 15.63 43.82 9.95
C ARG A 111 16.08 45.14 9.28
N ASP A 112 17.21 45.11 8.58
CA ASP A 112 17.91 46.32 8.12
C ASP A 112 18.26 46.32 6.62
N ASN A 113 18.08 45.20 5.91
CA ASN A 113 18.64 45.01 4.56
C ASN A 113 17.60 44.57 3.51
N GLY A 114 16.31 44.79 3.78
CA GLY A 114 15.21 44.44 2.88
C GLY A 114 14.95 42.93 2.79
N ASP A 115 14.31 42.51 1.70
CA ASP A 115 13.93 41.10 1.49
C ASP A 115 15.06 40.29 0.85
N LEU A 116 15.37 39.13 1.42
CA LEU A 116 16.35 38.17 0.89
C LEU A 116 15.65 36.89 0.42
N THR A 117 15.93 36.44 -0.80
CA THR A 117 15.42 35.15 -1.30
C THR A 117 16.41 34.03 -0.98
N LEU A 118 15.97 32.99 -0.27
CA LEU A 118 16.77 31.81 0.07
C LEU A 118 16.07 30.52 -0.38
N GLU A 119 16.86 29.55 -0.82
CA GLU A 119 16.38 28.18 -1.04
C GLU A 119 16.09 27.53 0.31
N THR A 120 14.81 27.28 0.59
CA THR A 120 14.35 26.81 1.90
C THR A 120 13.77 25.42 1.78
N SER A 121 14.19 24.52 2.67
CA SER A 121 13.56 23.20 2.83
C SER A 121 12.26 23.35 3.63
N VAL A 122 11.16 22.89 3.06
CA VAL A 122 9.82 22.98 3.66
C VAL A 122 9.30 21.58 3.98
N THR A 123 8.66 21.43 5.13
CA THR A 123 7.90 20.24 5.51
C THR A 123 6.47 20.65 5.84
N GLY A 124 5.51 20.15 5.07
CA GLY A 124 4.09 20.40 5.27
C GLY A 124 3.37 19.10 5.60
N THR A 125 2.66 19.05 6.73
CA THR A 125 1.95 17.85 7.19
C THR A 125 0.56 18.18 7.71
N VAL A 126 -0.32 17.16 7.68
CA VAL A 126 -1.66 17.19 8.28
C VAL A 126 -1.90 15.90 9.06
N SER A 127 -2.91 15.90 9.92
CA SER A 127 -3.42 14.69 10.55
C SER A 127 -4.43 13.98 9.64
N LEU A 128 -4.47 12.65 9.71
CA LEU A 128 -5.41 11.79 9.00
C LEU A 128 -6.19 10.94 10.00
N GLU A 129 -7.50 11.08 9.97
CA GLU A 129 -8.42 10.29 10.80
C GLU A 129 -8.41 8.81 10.41
N ALA A 130 -8.67 7.93 11.39
CA ALA A 130 -8.63 6.47 11.23
C ALA A 130 -9.61 5.88 10.18
N GLY A 131 -10.57 6.68 9.69
CA GLY A 131 -11.55 6.29 8.68
C GLY A 131 -11.25 6.83 7.28
N LYS A 132 -10.15 7.57 7.09
CA LYS A 132 -9.75 8.15 5.81
C LYS A 132 -8.56 7.38 5.23
N LYS A 133 -8.61 7.09 3.93
CA LYS A 133 -7.58 6.27 3.27
C LYS A 133 -6.29 7.02 3.00
N GLY A 134 -6.35 8.33 2.79
CA GLY A 134 -5.16 9.14 2.50
C GLY A 134 -5.45 10.62 2.32
N ILE A 135 -4.42 11.36 1.90
CA ILE A 135 -4.46 12.81 1.67
C ILE A 135 -4.10 13.17 0.22
N ASN A 136 -4.50 14.35 -0.23
CA ASN A 136 -4.02 14.91 -1.49
C ASN A 136 -2.69 15.65 -1.27
N MET A 137 -1.58 14.92 -1.38
CA MET A 137 -0.23 15.46 -1.17
C MET A 137 0.08 16.65 -2.09
N SER A 138 -0.39 16.64 -3.34
CA SER A 138 -0.12 17.74 -4.30
C SER A 138 -0.73 19.08 -3.87
N ARG A 139 -1.73 19.09 -2.98
CA ARG A 139 -2.26 20.34 -2.41
C ARG A 139 -1.29 21.01 -1.45
N ILE A 140 -0.44 20.25 -0.77
CA ILE A 140 0.59 20.80 0.15
C ILE A 140 1.60 21.67 -0.62
N MET A 141 1.90 21.32 -1.87
CA MET A 141 2.84 22.09 -2.71
C MET A 141 2.22 23.32 -3.40
N ARG A 142 0.88 23.37 -3.54
CA ARG A 142 0.16 24.43 -4.27
C ARG A 142 -0.38 25.55 -3.36
N SER A 143 -0.17 25.44 -2.05
CA SER A 143 -0.69 26.39 -1.06
C SER A 143 0.27 27.55 -0.84
#